data_AF-A0A073JTV9-F1
#
_entry.id   AF-A0A073JTV9-F1
#
_cell.length_a   1.000
_cell.length_b   1.000
_cell.length_c   1.000
_cell.angle_alpha   90.00
_cell.angle_beta   90.00
_cell.angle_gamma   90.00
#
_symmetry.space_group_name_H-M   'P 1'
#
loop_
_entity.id
_entity.type
_entity.pdbx_description
1 polymer ?
#
loop_
_entity_poly.entity_id
_entity_poly.type
_entity_poly.pdbx_seq_one_letter_code
_entity_poly.pdbx_strand_id
1 'polypeptide(L)'
;MSYNNSNDQQLPQDSQSYWTEAIQLPDYPRLAEDIKVDVVIVGGGITGITTAYLLVNEGFKVAILEANKLLNGTTGHTSAKVTAQHDLIYDELIQYAGISSARLYYEVNIDALKWMQETITKQHIDCEFITQDAYIYATTEESARKLEKEAKAYEELCIDGKLVNTIPFPIEIKNALVMKNQAQFHPTKYLSHLIQVITEKGGRIFENTTAVNIETGEQPIVLTREGSRVTGNYVLSCSHFPFYEGAGLYSTRMHAERSYVIAAKTKENYPGGMYISADEPKRSLRSATINGEEMVLITGESHKTGQGEDTTKHYEALKMFGRQLLEIEHISYRWSAQDLITLDKIPYIGEITSNQNNVLIATGYRKWGMTNGTAAALLFRDIITGKQNKYRNLYKPSRFHMNPSLKNFLVENANVVNHLIKGKLGTAHQGISDLSNDEGAVVIIDGHKKGAYKDTQGKLHIVDTTCTHIGCEVAWNSGDRSWDCPCHGSRFSYTGEVIEGPAEKPLQKYDYTMLDNLTSEDSGY
;
A
#
# COMPACT_ATOMS: atom_id res chain seq x y z
N MET A 1 0.58 -38.11 -26.17
CA MET A 1 -0.30 -37.93 -25.00
C MET A 1 0.59 -37.80 -23.78
N SER A 2 1.10 -36.61 -23.54
CA SER A 2 1.87 -36.26 -22.35
C SER A 2 0.91 -35.67 -21.33
N TYR A 3 0.97 -36.19 -20.11
CA TYR A 3 0.18 -35.74 -18.97
C TYR A 3 0.48 -34.26 -18.70
N ASN A 4 -0.51 -33.38 -18.89
CA ASN A 4 -0.51 -32.05 -18.28
C ASN A 4 -0.62 -32.26 -16.76
N ASN A 5 0.41 -31.91 -16.02
CA ASN A 5 0.34 -31.83 -14.57
C ASN A 5 -0.68 -30.74 -14.20
N SER A 6 -1.81 -31.13 -13.62
CA SER A 6 -2.86 -30.23 -13.12
C SER A 6 -2.43 -29.35 -11.94
N ASN A 7 -1.15 -29.40 -11.53
CA ASN A 7 -0.61 -28.64 -10.41
C ASN A 7 -0.05 -27.28 -10.81
N ASP A 8 0.36 -27.06 -12.08
CA ASP A 8 1.08 -25.84 -12.46
C ASP A 8 0.18 -24.58 -12.51
N GLN A 9 -1.15 -24.76 -12.57
CA GLN A 9 -2.11 -23.66 -12.51
C GLN A 9 -2.69 -23.42 -11.11
N GLN A 10 -2.17 -24.05 -10.07
CA GLN A 10 -2.59 -23.77 -8.69
C GLN A 10 -2.03 -22.41 -8.23
N LEU A 11 -2.73 -21.77 -7.30
CA LEU A 11 -2.16 -20.60 -6.62
C LEU A 11 -0.97 -21.09 -5.77
N PRO A 12 0.15 -20.36 -5.75
CA PRO A 12 1.22 -20.62 -4.79
C PRO A 12 0.65 -20.69 -3.37
N GLN A 13 1.17 -21.58 -2.53
CA GLN A 13 0.65 -21.74 -1.18
C GLN A 13 0.88 -20.49 -0.33
N ASP A 14 2.03 -19.83 -0.49
CA ASP A 14 2.41 -18.65 0.28
C ASP A 14 2.12 -17.36 -0.49
N SER A 15 1.72 -16.32 0.24
CA SER A 15 1.66 -14.96 -0.30
C SER A 15 3.07 -14.39 -0.30
N GLN A 16 3.68 -14.29 -1.48
CA GLN A 16 5.01 -13.74 -1.66
C GLN A 16 5.03 -12.82 -2.88
N SER A 17 5.57 -11.61 -2.67
CA SER A 17 5.77 -10.67 -3.76
C SER A 17 7.13 -10.88 -4.41
N TYR A 18 7.16 -11.02 -5.74
CA TYR A 18 8.41 -11.19 -6.50
C TYR A 18 9.35 -9.99 -6.34
N TRP A 19 8.81 -8.81 -6.02
CA TRP A 19 9.61 -7.61 -5.79
C TRP A 19 10.63 -7.79 -4.66
N THR A 20 10.24 -8.53 -3.62
CA THR A 20 11.03 -8.76 -2.40
C THR A 20 12.08 -9.84 -2.58
N GLU A 21 11.83 -10.82 -3.45
CA GLU A 21 12.83 -11.84 -3.83
C GLU A 21 13.97 -11.22 -4.66
N ALA A 22 13.67 -10.20 -5.47
CA ALA A 22 14.64 -9.52 -6.31
C ALA A 22 15.56 -8.54 -5.56
N ILE A 23 15.41 -8.36 -4.24
CA ILE A 23 16.16 -7.34 -3.48
C ILE A 23 17.53 -7.87 -3.07
N GLN A 24 18.59 -7.25 -3.58
CA GLN A 24 19.95 -7.41 -3.08
C GLN A 24 20.38 -6.12 -2.37
N LEU A 25 19.92 -5.95 -1.12
CA LEU A 25 20.33 -4.84 -0.26
C LEU A 25 21.18 -5.36 0.91
N PRO A 26 22.17 -4.59 1.36
CA PRO A 26 22.86 -4.92 2.61
C PRO A 26 21.89 -4.78 3.78
N ASP A 27 22.15 -5.53 4.84
CA ASP A 27 21.47 -5.31 6.12
C ASP A 27 21.92 -3.99 6.74
N TYR A 28 20.95 -3.21 7.23
CA TYR A 28 21.24 -1.97 7.95
C TYR A 28 21.14 -2.18 9.46
N PRO A 29 21.99 -1.51 10.25
CA PRO A 29 22.00 -1.68 11.69
C PRO A 29 20.71 -1.13 12.31
N ARG A 30 20.34 -1.66 13.46
CA ARG A 30 19.35 -1.02 14.33
C ARG A 30 19.94 0.25 14.93
N LEU A 31 19.12 1.27 15.18
CA LEU A 31 19.55 2.43 15.96
C LEU A 31 19.88 1.97 17.40
N ALA A 32 21.09 2.28 17.87
CA ALA A 32 21.59 1.84 19.17
C ALA A 32 21.89 3.00 20.13
N GLU A 33 21.99 4.22 19.61
CA GLU A 33 22.37 5.42 20.36
C GLU A 33 21.55 6.62 19.88
N ASP A 34 21.55 7.67 20.69
CA ASP A 34 20.95 8.94 20.31
C ASP A 34 21.79 9.64 19.25
N ILE A 35 21.15 10.14 18.19
CA ILE A 35 21.86 10.82 17.10
C ILE A 35 21.21 12.15 16.73
N LYS A 36 22.00 13.01 16.08
CA LYS A 36 21.53 14.27 15.50
C LYS A 36 21.79 14.31 14.01
N VAL A 37 20.79 14.73 13.25
CA VAL A 37 20.84 14.90 11.79
C VAL A 37 20.10 16.19 11.41
N ASP A 38 20.12 16.58 10.14
CA ASP A 38 19.33 17.72 9.69
C ASP A 38 17.87 17.29 9.46
N VAL A 39 17.66 16.11 8.88
CA VAL A 39 16.33 15.58 8.54
C VAL A 39 16.20 14.12 8.98
N VAL A 40 15.17 13.84 9.78
CA VAL A 40 14.76 12.47 10.15
C VAL A 40 13.61 12.04 9.23
N ILE A 41 13.73 10.88 8.61
CA ILE A 41 12.72 10.31 7.72
C ILE A 41 12.24 9.00 8.33
N VAL A 42 10.93 8.87 8.55
CA VAL A 42 10.33 7.65 9.09
C VAL A 42 9.60 6.93 7.97
N GLY A 43 10.08 5.75 7.59
CA GLY A 43 9.56 4.92 6.51
C GLY A 43 10.55 4.75 5.36
N GLY A 44 10.98 3.51 5.12
CA GLY A 44 11.89 3.08 4.07
C GLY A 44 11.20 2.66 2.77
N GLY A 45 10.07 3.29 2.43
CA GLY A 45 9.37 3.11 1.16
C GLY A 45 9.81 4.13 0.10
N ILE A 46 9.13 4.11 -1.07
CA ILE A 46 9.45 5.00 -2.20
C ILE A 46 9.56 6.49 -1.81
N THR A 47 8.63 7.01 -1.00
CA THR A 47 8.64 8.42 -0.59
C THR A 47 9.86 8.76 0.26
N GLY A 48 10.13 7.97 1.30
CA GLY A 48 11.24 8.23 2.23
C GLY A 48 12.60 8.09 1.56
N ILE A 49 12.79 7.03 0.76
CA ILE A 49 14.03 6.81 0.01
C ILE A 49 14.25 7.91 -1.03
N THR A 50 13.22 8.27 -1.80
CA THR A 50 13.36 9.32 -2.83
C THR A 50 13.68 10.68 -2.18
N THR A 51 13.08 10.96 -1.01
CA THR A 51 13.35 12.19 -0.26
C THR A 51 14.77 12.20 0.30
N ALA A 52 15.21 11.08 0.90
CA ALA A 52 16.57 10.95 1.38
C ALA A 52 17.59 11.17 0.25
N TYR A 53 17.39 10.52 -0.90
CA TYR A 53 18.22 10.68 -2.10
C TYR A 53 18.31 12.15 -2.54
N LEU A 54 17.17 12.86 -2.59
CA LEU A 54 17.16 14.27 -2.94
C LEU A 54 17.94 15.13 -1.94
N LEU A 55 17.73 14.91 -0.64
CA LEU A 55 18.29 15.73 0.42
C LEU A 55 19.79 15.50 0.63
N VAL A 56 20.28 14.26 0.57
CA VAL A 56 21.73 14.01 0.64
C VAL A 56 22.47 14.62 -0.56
N ASN A 57 21.80 14.73 -1.72
CA ASN A 57 22.36 15.39 -2.90
C ASN A 57 22.40 16.93 -2.77
N GLU A 58 21.56 17.50 -1.91
CA GLU A 58 21.58 18.91 -1.52
C GLU A 58 22.50 19.15 -0.30
N GLY A 59 23.18 18.11 0.20
CA GLY A 59 24.18 18.21 1.27
C GLY A 59 23.65 18.08 2.71
N PHE A 60 22.38 17.70 2.88
CA PHE A 60 21.80 17.48 4.21
C PHE A 60 22.25 16.16 4.83
N LYS A 61 22.44 16.15 6.16
CA LYS A 61 22.57 14.94 6.96
C LYS A 61 21.19 14.33 7.17
N VAL A 62 21.00 13.10 6.69
CA VAL A 62 19.70 12.42 6.72
C VAL A 62 19.81 11.10 7.49
N ALA A 63 18.78 10.79 8.28
CA ALA A 63 18.57 9.46 8.84
C ALA A 63 17.21 8.89 8.40
N ILE A 64 17.18 7.65 7.90
CA ILE A 64 15.96 6.88 7.65
C ILE A 64 15.75 5.90 8.80
N LEU A 65 14.55 5.90 9.39
CA LEU A 65 14.10 4.91 10.38
C LEU A 65 13.04 4.02 9.74
N GLU A 66 13.32 2.72 9.65
CA GLU A 66 12.41 1.70 9.13
C GLU A 66 12.11 0.69 10.23
N ALA A 67 10.82 0.44 10.47
CA ALA A 67 10.35 -0.44 11.54
C ALA A 67 10.69 -1.91 11.28
N ASN A 68 10.82 -2.31 10.01
CA ASN A 68 11.22 -3.65 9.59
C ASN A 68 12.44 -3.56 8.65
N LYS A 69 12.31 -4.06 7.43
CA LYS A 69 13.28 -3.99 6.34
C LYS A 69 12.85 -2.97 5.31
N LEU A 70 13.81 -2.32 4.68
CA LEU A 70 13.54 -1.38 3.58
C LEU A 70 12.68 -2.04 2.50
N LEU A 71 11.82 -1.25 1.87
CA LEU A 71 10.98 -1.68 0.74
C LEU A 71 9.98 -2.80 1.05
N ASN A 72 9.83 -3.25 2.31
CA ASN A 72 8.98 -4.38 2.67
C ASN A 72 7.48 -4.03 2.90
N GLY A 73 7.10 -2.76 2.74
CA GLY A 73 5.70 -2.30 2.78
C GLY A 73 5.02 -2.31 1.41
N THR A 74 4.06 -1.41 1.19
CA THR A 74 3.31 -1.26 -0.09
C THR A 74 4.22 -1.10 -1.31
N THR A 75 5.39 -0.47 -1.16
CA THR A 75 6.38 -0.35 -2.25
C THR A 75 6.87 -1.70 -2.76
N GLY A 76 7.09 -2.68 -1.88
CA GLY A 76 7.46 -4.04 -2.24
C GLY A 76 6.28 -4.94 -2.58
N HIS A 77 5.06 -4.39 -2.66
CA HIS A 77 3.82 -5.12 -2.93
C HIS A 77 2.96 -4.45 -4.01
N THR A 78 3.49 -3.44 -4.71
CA THR A 78 2.73 -2.67 -5.70
C THR A 78 2.50 -3.47 -7.01
N SER A 79 1.62 -2.97 -7.88
CA SER A 79 1.66 -3.33 -9.30
C SER A 79 2.60 -2.44 -10.11
N ALA A 80 3.24 -1.40 -9.54
CA ALA A 80 4.30 -0.57 -10.17
C ALA A 80 3.93 0.18 -11.46
N LYS A 81 2.70 0.73 -11.54
CA LYS A 81 2.34 1.69 -12.61
C LYS A 81 2.84 3.09 -12.27
N VAL A 82 3.57 3.72 -13.18
CA VAL A 82 3.98 5.13 -13.11
C VAL A 82 3.11 5.92 -14.08
N THR A 83 2.06 6.55 -13.58
CA THR A 83 1.06 7.19 -14.43
C THR A 83 0.39 8.38 -13.74
N ALA A 84 -0.22 9.27 -14.51
CA ALA A 84 -1.20 10.23 -14.03
C ALA A 84 -2.66 9.73 -14.19
N GLN A 85 -2.91 8.63 -14.90
CA GLN A 85 -4.25 8.05 -15.08
C GLN A 85 -4.67 7.25 -13.84
N HIS A 86 -5.07 7.96 -12.79
CA HIS A 86 -5.36 7.41 -11.47
C HIS A 86 -6.80 6.88 -11.33
N ASP A 87 -7.20 5.96 -12.22
CA ASP A 87 -8.60 5.56 -12.44
C ASP A 87 -9.44 6.77 -12.93
N LEU A 88 -10.77 6.67 -12.88
CA LEU A 88 -11.67 7.81 -13.08
C LEU A 88 -11.51 8.79 -11.91
N ILE A 89 -10.99 9.99 -12.16
CA ILE A 89 -10.68 10.96 -11.12
C ILE A 89 -10.83 12.42 -11.56
N TYR A 90 -10.59 12.75 -12.83
CA TYR A 90 -10.51 14.14 -13.27
C TYR A 90 -11.86 14.83 -13.38
N ASP A 91 -12.92 14.15 -13.83
CA ASP A 91 -14.29 14.69 -13.79
C ASP A 91 -14.70 15.03 -12.36
N GLU A 92 -14.39 14.14 -11.42
CA GLU A 92 -14.67 14.34 -9.99
C GLU A 92 -13.85 15.50 -9.40
N LEU A 93 -12.55 15.57 -9.70
CA LEU A 93 -11.71 16.66 -9.22
C LEU A 93 -12.16 18.02 -9.75
N ILE A 94 -12.60 18.11 -11.02
CA ILE A 94 -13.15 19.36 -11.57
C ILE A 94 -14.40 19.77 -10.77
N GLN A 95 -15.32 18.84 -10.52
CA GLN A 95 -16.58 19.13 -9.83
C GLN A 95 -16.40 19.66 -8.40
N TYR A 96 -15.44 19.11 -7.65
CA TYR A 96 -15.30 19.44 -6.22
C TYR A 96 -14.10 20.33 -5.86
N ALA A 97 -12.99 20.24 -6.59
CA ALA A 97 -11.78 21.01 -6.33
C ALA A 97 -11.52 22.12 -7.37
N GLY A 98 -12.28 22.12 -8.47
CA GLY A 98 -12.16 23.07 -9.56
C GLY A 98 -11.08 22.69 -10.58
N ILE A 99 -11.21 23.25 -11.78
CA ILE A 99 -10.36 22.96 -12.94
C ILE A 99 -8.86 23.17 -12.67
N SER A 100 -8.52 24.23 -11.93
CA SER A 100 -7.12 24.54 -11.61
C SER A 100 -6.48 23.46 -10.73
N SER A 101 -7.20 22.98 -9.71
CA SER A 101 -6.70 21.93 -8.81
C SER A 101 -6.58 20.59 -9.55
N ALA A 102 -7.58 20.25 -10.38
CA ALA A 102 -7.54 19.05 -11.21
C ALA A 102 -6.35 19.06 -12.19
N ARG A 103 -6.07 20.23 -12.81
CA ARG A 103 -4.91 20.40 -13.69
C ARG A 103 -3.59 20.25 -12.92
N LEU A 104 -3.46 20.87 -11.75
CA LEU A 104 -2.27 20.73 -10.91
C LEU A 104 -2.04 19.27 -10.49
N TYR A 105 -3.10 18.51 -10.22
CA TYR A 105 -3.01 17.09 -9.90
C TYR A 105 -2.51 16.25 -11.07
N TYR A 106 -2.94 16.54 -12.31
CA TYR A 106 -2.35 15.94 -13.50
C TYR A 106 -0.88 16.31 -13.65
N GLU A 107 -0.57 17.60 -13.61
CA GLU A 107 0.79 18.10 -13.87
C GLU A 107 1.82 17.55 -12.88
N VAL A 108 1.50 17.48 -11.59
CA VAL A 108 2.46 16.98 -10.59
C VAL A 108 2.79 15.50 -10.79
N ASN A 109 1.84 14.68 -11.25
CA ASN A 109 2.08 13.26 -11.50
C ASN A 109 2.87 13.05 -12.79
N ILE A 110 2.65 13.88 -13.81
CA ILE A 110 3.49 13.91 -15.02
C ILE A 110 4.91 14.39 -14.70
N ASP A 111 5.06 15.42 -13.87
CA ASP A 111 6.37 15.93 -13.45
C ASP A 111 7.13 14.89 -12.63
N ALA A 112 6.45 14.14 -11.76
CA ALA A 112 7.03 13.02 -11.04
C ALA A 112 7.52 11.91 -11.99
N LEU A 113 6.71 11.52 -12.98
CA LEU A 113 7.11 10.54 -14.01
C LEU A 113 8.35 11.02 -14.76
N LYS A 114 8.35 12.26 -15.26
CA LYS A 114 9.48 12.85 -15.99
C LYS A 114 10.74 12.87 -15.13
N TRP A 115 10.62 13.29 -13.87
CA TRP A 115 11.75 13.30 -12.94
C TRP A 115 12.32 11.89 -12.71
N MET A 116 11.46 10.87 -12.60
CA MET A 116 11.92 9.47 -12.50
C MET A 116 12.68 9.06 -13.77
N GLN A 117 12.13 9.34 -14.95
CA GLN A 117 12.76 9.03 -16.24
C GLN A 117 14.12 9.72 -16.40
N GLU A 118 14.20 11.02 -16.07
CA GLU A 118 15.44 11.80 -16.09
C GLU A 118 16.47 11.22 -15.11
N THR A 119 16.04 10.85 -13.90
CA THR A 119 16.90 10.25 -12.88
C THR A 119 17.45 8.92 -13.34
N ILE A 120 16.59 8.05 -13.90
CA ILE A 120 16.96 6.75 -14.45
C ILE A 120 18.01 6.92 -15.55
N THR A 121 17.78 7.87 -16.46
CA THR A 121 18.70 8.16 -17.57
C THR A 121 20.03 8.68 -17.06
N LYS A 122 20.02 9.68 -16.17
CA LYS A 122 21.21 10.35 -15.64
C LYS A 122 22.08 9.42 -14.81
N GLN A 123 21.46 8.54 -14.03
CA GLN A 123 22.16 7.61 -13.14
C GLN A 123 22.38 6.23 -13.77
N HIS A 124 21.96 6.04 -15.03
CA HIS A 124 22.07 4.76 -15.75
C HIS A 124 21.45 3.59 -14.98
N ILE A 125 20.25 3.78 -14.43
CA ILE A 125 19.60 2.79 -13.56
C ILE A 125 18.93 1.71 -14.41
N ASP A 126 19.43 0.48 -14.33
CA ASP A 126 18.78 -0.69 -14.91
C ASP A 126 17.60 -1.16 -14.02
N CYS A 127 16.43 -0.59 -14.28
CA CYS A 127 15.20 -0.88 -13.53
C CYS A 127 14.02 -1.22 -14.44
N GLU A 128 14.29 -1.75 -15.64
CA GLU A 128 13.26 -2.21 -16.58
C GLU A 128 12.19 -1.13 -16.86
N PHE A 129 12.60 0.14 -16.90
CA PHE A 129 11.70 1.24 -17.18
C PHE A 129 11.27 1.17 -18.65
N ILE A 130 9.96 1.06 -18.87
CA ILE A 130 9.38 0.98 -20.21
C ILE A 130 8.22 1.96 -20.29
N THR A 131 8.26 2.83 -21.30
CA THR A 131 7.14 3.70 -21.64
C THR A 131 5.98 2.86 -22.17
N GLN A 132 4.79 3.09 -21.61
CA GLN A 132 3.56 2.40 -21.96
C GLN A 132 2.40 3.39 -22.02
N ASP A 133 1.33 3.04 -22.74
CA ASP A 133 0.07 3.75 -22.62
C ASP A 133 -0.76 3.19 -21.47
N ALA A 134 -1.49 4.05 -20.75
CA ALA A 134 -2.46 3.63 -19.75
C ALA A 134 -3.88 3.67 -20.33
N TYR A 135 -4.70 2.69 -19.96
CA TYR A 135 -6.08 2.52 -20.40
C TYR A 135 -7.00 2.31 -19.20
N ILE A 136 -8.09 3.06 -19.16
CA ILE A 136 -9.29 2.71 -18.38
C ILE A 136 -10.31 2.14 -19.37
N TYR A 137 -10.82 0.93 -19.16
CA TYR A 137 -11.82 0.32 -20.07
C TYR A 137 -13.15 0.06 -19.37
N ALA A 138 -14.25 0.15 -20.11
CA ALA A 138 -15.59 -0.12 -19.62
C ALA A 138 -16.22 -1.29 -20.37
N THR A 139 -16.82 -2.21 -19.61
CA THR A 139 -17.56 -3.38 -20.11
C THR A 139 -19.08 -3.17 -20.02
N THR A 140 -19.53 -2.19 -19.22
CA THR A 140 -20.94 -1.82 -19.07
C THR A 140 -21.25 -0.44 -19.66
N GLU A 141 -22.50 -0.22 -20.07
CA GLU A 141 -23.00 1.08 -20.52
C GLU A 141 -22.90 2.16 -19.42
N GLU A 142 -23.07 1.78 -18.16
CA GLU A 142 -22.94 2.70 -17.03
C GLU A 142 -21.51 3.22 -16.91
N SER A 143 -20.53 2.31 -16.90
CA SER A 143 -19.12 2.69 -16.85
C SER A 143 -18.68 3.45 -18.10
N ALA A 144 -19.21 3.10 -19.27
CA ALA A 144 -18.92 3.81 -20.52
C ALA A 144 -19.30 5.29 -20.46
N ARG A 145 -20.47 5.60 -19.87
CA ARG A 145 -20.90 7.00 -19.64
C ARG A 145 -20.01 7.73 -18.63
N LYS A 146 -19.46 7.03 -17.62
CA LYS A 146 -18.48 7.62 -16.70
C LYS A 146 -17.17 7.94 -17.43
N LEU A 147 -16.72 7.05 -18.32
CA LEU A 147 -15.54 7.29 -19.18
C LEU A 147 -15.73 8.48 -20.12
N GLU A 148 -16.93 8.67 -20.67
CA GLU A 148 -17.22 9.83 -21.51
C GLU A 148 -17.13 11.16 -20.75
N LYS A 149 -17.54 11.19 -19.48
CA LYS A 149 -17.36 12.37 -18.62
C LYS A 149 -15.88 12.60 -18.32
N GLU A 150 -15.14 11.54 -18.00
CA GLU A 150 -13.70 11.62 -17.78
C GLU A 150 -12.95 12.10 -19.03
N ALA A 151 -13.36 11.66 -20.22
CA ALA A 151 -12.80 12.13 -21.49
C ALA A 151 -13.05 13.63 -21.72
N LYS A 152 -14.22 14.16 -21.36
CA LYS A 152 -14.47 15.61 -21.38
C LYS A 152 -13.57 16.36 -20.39
N ALA A 153 -13.36 15.78 -19.21
CA ALA A 153 -12.40 16.33 -18.25
C ALA A 153 -10.98 16.35 -18.82
N TYR A 154 -10.57 15.33 -19.59
CA TYR A 154 -9.28 15.35 -20.30
C TYR A 154 -9.19 16.51 -21.29
N GLU A 155 -10.24 16.78 -22.07
CA GLU A 155 -10.30 17.90 -23.00
C GLU A 155 -10.18 19.25 -22.26
N GLU A 156 -11.00 19.47 -21.22
CA GLU A 156 -10.96 20.69 -20.40
C GLU A 156 -9.60 20.93 -19.74
N LEU A 157 -8.96 19.85 -19.30
CA LEU A 157 -7.65 19.90 -18.66
C LEU A 157 -6.50 19.84 -19.66
N CYS A 158 -6.74 19.73 -20.97
CA CYS A 158 -5.68 19.55 -21.99
C CYS A 158 -4.74 18.37 -21.65
N ILE A 159 -5.32 17.23 -21.31
CA ILE A 159 -4.64 15.94 -21.10
C ILE A 159 -4.57 15.21 -22.43
N ASP A 160 -3.38 14.68 -22.78
CA ASP A 160 -3.20 13.87 -23.99
C ASP A 160 -3.82 12.48 -23.81
N GLY A 161 -5.09 12.38 -24.18
CA GLY A 161 -5.83 11.13 -24.16
C GLY A 161 -7.01 11.15 -25.10
N LYS A 162 -7.52 9.95 -25.40
CA LYS A 162 -8.63 9.77 -26.33
C LYS A 162 -9.46 8.54 -25.98
N LEU A 163 -10.74 8.61 -26.32
CA LEU A 163 -11.60 7.44 -26.33
C LEU A 163 -11.23 6.52 -27.49
N VAL A 164 -11.23 5.23 -27.22
CA VAL A 164 -11.09 4.14 -28.20
C VAL A 164 -12.19 3.11 -27.94
N ASN A 165 -12.52 2.33 -28.96
CA ASN A 165 -13.62 1.37 -28.89
C ASN A 165 -13.13 -0.08 -28.72
N THR A 166 -11.82 -0.31 -28.77
CA THR A 166 -11.22 -1.65 -28.66
C THR A 166 -9.95 -1.62 -27.83
N ILE A 167 -9.64 -2.75 -27.21
CA ILE A 167 -8.38 -3.06 -26.53
C ILE A 167 -7.85 -4.40 -27.06
N PRO A 168 -6.54 -4.70 -26.97
CA PRO A 168 -5.96 -5.91 -27.55
C PRO A 168 -6.18 -7.15 -26.67
N PHE A 169 -7.38 -7.29 -26.11
CA PHE A 169 -7.80 -8.46 -25.34
C PHE A 169 -9.17 -8.93 -25.86
N PRO A 170 -9.48 -10.23 -25.76
CA PRO A 170 -10.79 -10.76 -26.15
C PRO A 170 -11.85 -10.44 -25.07
N ILE A 171 -11.99 -9.17 -24.71
CA ILE A 171 -13.02 -8.63 -23.82
C ILE A 171 -13.96 -7.78 -24.65
N GLU A 172 -15.27 -8.03 -24.54
CA GLU A 172 -16.25 -7.09 -25.07
C GLU A 172 -16.26 -5.83 -24.20
N ILE A 173 -15.78 -4.72 -24.77
CA ILE A 173 -15.81 -3.40 -24.13
C ILE A 173 -16.80 -2.49 -24.87
N LYS A 174 -17.33 -1.50 -24.15
CA LYS A 174 -18.15 -0.42 -24.72
C LYS A 174 -17.29 0.74 -25.19
N ASN A 175 -16.30 1.13 -24.38
CA ASN A 175 -15.25 2.08 -24.73
C ASN A 175 -14.06 1.95 -23.77
N ALA A 176 -12.96 2.62 -24.09
CA ALA A 176 -11.81 2.79 -23.21
C ALA A 176 -11.20 4.19 -23.39
N LEU A 177 -10.66 4.77 -22.31
CA LEU A 177 -9.98 6.06 -22.30
C LEU A 177 -8.48 5.85 -22.14
N VAL A 178 -7.71 6.31 -23.11
CA VAL A 178 -6.25 6.15 -23.16
C VAL A 178 -5.56 7.40 -22.64
N MET A 179 -4.50 7.27 -21.85
CA MET A 179 -3.51 8.31 -21.59
C MET A 179 -2.15 7.86 -22.13
N LYS A 180 -1.54 8.69 -22.98
CA LYS A 180 -0.30 8.33 -23.69
C LYS A 180 0.95 8.55 -22.85
N ASN A 181 2.04 7.87 -23.18
CA ASN A 181 3.38 8.13 -22.63
C ASN A 181 3.47 8.03 -21.10
N GLN A 182 2.81 7.04 -20.54
CA GLN A 182 2.94 6.64 -19.13
C GLN A 182 4.10 5.63 -19.01
N ALA A 183 4.29 4.99 -17.86
CA ALA A 183 5.37 4.01 -17.72
C ALA A 183 5.07 2.91 -16.69
N GLN A 184 5.86 1.85 -16.81
CA GLN A 184 6.02 0.81 -15.80
C GLN A 184 7.52 0.55 -15.60
N PHE A 185 7.88 -0.01 -14.45
CA PHE A 185 9.27 -0.25 -14.07
C PHE A 185 9.36 -1.28 -12.94
N HIS A 186 10.59 -1.63 -12.58
CA HIS A 186 10.93 -2.45 -11.43
C HIS A 186 11.29 -1.55 -10.22
N PRO A 187 10.35 -1.30 -9.29
CA PRO A 187 10.51 -0.29 -8.23
C PRO A 187 11.64 -0.62 -7.28
N THR A 188 11.84 -1.89 -6.92
CA THR A 188 12.90 -2.26 -5.97
C THR A 188 14.30 -2.17 -6.58
N LYS A 189 14.51 -2.45 -7.87
CA LYS A 189 15.77 -2.17 -8.58
C LYS A 189 16.06 -0.67 -8.62
N TYR A 190 15.05 0.13 -8.97
CA TYR A 190 15.16 1.59 -8.97
C TYR A 190 15.56 2.15 -7.60
N LEU A 191 14.86 1.73 -6.54
CA LEU A 191 15.11 2.24 -5.19
C LEU A 191 16.38 1.68 -4.57
N SER A 192 16.81 0.48 -4.93
CA SER A 192 18.10 -0.07 -4.48
C SER A 192 19.26 0.80 -4.95
N HIS A 193 19.21 1.29 -6.18
CA HIS A 193 20.19 2.25 -6.67
C HIS A 193 20.15 3.58 -5.87
N LEU A 194 18.96 4.12 -5.59
CA LEU A 194 18.86 5.34 -4.79
C LEU A 194 19.40 5.15 -3.37
N ILE A 195 19.13 3.99 -2.75
CA ILE A 195 19.66 3.60 -1.44
C ILE A 195 21.19 3.58 -1.46
N GLN A 196 21.79 2.98 -2.49
CA GLN A 196 23.25 2.99 -2.66
C GLN A 196 23.80 4.41 -2.65
N VAL A 197 23.23 5.32 -3.47
CA VAL A 197 23.66 6.73 -3.51
C VAL A 197 23.48 7.43 -2.16
N ILE A 198 22.41 7.11 -1.41
CA ILE A 198 22.20 7.63 -0.06
C ILE A 198 23.34 7.26 0.86
N THR A 199 23.71 5.97 0.88
CA THR A 199 24.81 5.47 1.74
C THR A 199 26.16 6.06 1.34
N GLU A 200 26.47 6.15 0.04
CA GLU A 200 27.71 6.74 -0.48
C GLU A 200 27.86 8.22 -0.10
N LYS A 201 26.74 8.94 0.01
CA LYS A 201 26.71 10.36 0.44
C LYS A 201 26.62 10.55 1.96
N GLY A 202 26.75 9.46 2.73
CA GLY A 202 26.75 9.51 4.20
C GLY A 202 25.38 9.60 4.85
N GLY A 203 24.30 9.34 4.09
CA GLY A 203 22.97 9.12 4.67
C GLY A 203 22.98 7.88 5.55
N ARG A 204 22.31 7.97 6.71
CA ARG A 204 22.24 6.88 7.69
C ARG A 204 20.90 6.17 7.56
N ILE A 205 20.90 4.85 7.58
CA ILE A 205 19.69 4.04 7.49
C ILE A 205 19.67 3.09 8.67
N PHE A 206 18.52 2.99 9.32
CA PHE A 206 18.30 2.12 10.47
C PHE A 206 17.05 1.26 10.25
N GLU A 207 17.27 -0.04 10.09
CA GLU A 207 16.21 -1.04 10.03
C GLU A 207 15.84 -1.50 11.44
N ASN A 208 14.72 -2.21 11.58
CA ASN A 208 14.22 -2.74 12.87
C ASN A 208 14.12 -1.66 13.97
N THR A 209 13.85 -0.42 13.58
CA THR A 209 13.82 0.77 14.43
C THR A 209 12.46 1.44 14.30
N THR A 210 11.56 1.14 15.23
CA THR A 210 10.17 1.62 15.17
C THR A 210 10.07 2.99 15.83
N ALA A 211 9.80 4.02 15.03
CA ALA A 211 9.41 5.33 15.55
C ALA A 211 7.97 5.26 16.12
N VAL A 212 7.78 5.85 17.30
CA VAL A 212 6.50 5.75 18.06
C VAL A 212 5.91 7.10 18.43
N ASN A 213 6.72 8.16 18.46
CA ASN A 213 6.22 9.50 18.77
C ASN A 213 7.21 10.58 18.35
N ILE A 214 6.79 11.85 18.44
CA ILE A 214 7.62 13.02 18.23
C ILE A 214 7.48 13.96 19.43
N GLU A 215 8.60 14.32 20.05
CA GLU A 215 8.67 15.51 20.90
C GLU A 215 8.84 16.74 20.00
N THR A 216 7.83 17.60 19.96
CA THR A 216 7.81 18.77 19.07
C THR A 216 8.61 19.95 19.65
N GLY A 217 9.15 20.80 18.78
CA GLY A 217 9.88 22.01 19.14
C GLY A 217 10.59 22.59 17.93
N GLU A 218 11.51 23.54 18.13
CA GLU A 218 12.37 24.05 17.04
C GLU A 218 13.23 22.93 16.45
N GLN A 219 13.70 22.00 17.30
CA GLN A 219 14.40 20.78 16.91
C GLN A 219 13.59 19.56 17.36
N PRO A 220 12.68 19.05 16.51
CA PRO A 220 11.86 17.89 16.85
C PRO A 220 12.71 16.65 17.11
N ILE A 221 12.24 15.79 18.02
CA ILE A 221 12.91 14.56 18.41
C ILE A 221 11.99 13.38 18.14
N VAL A 222 12.42 12.47 17.28
CA VAL A 222 11.72 11.20 17.07
C VAL A 222 12.09 10.26 18.21
N LEU A 223 11.06 9.74 18.89
CA LEU A 223 11.18 8.72 19.91
C LEU A 223 11.02 7.34 19.26
N THR A 224 11.91 6.41 19.58
CA THR A 224 11.82 5.02 19.12
C THR A 224 11.31 4.12 20.24
N ARG A 225 10.70 2.99 19.87
CA ARG A 225 10.19 1.99 20.82
C ARG A 225 11.30 1.45 21.72
N GLU A 226 12.52 1.40 21.21
CA GLU A 226 13.71 0.90 21.88
C GLU A 226 14.39 1.91 22.81
N GLY A 227 13.91 3.16 22.82
CA GLY A 227 14.38 4.22 23.71
C GLY A 227 15.40 5.16 23.09
N SER A 228 16.11 4.77 22.04
CA SER A 228 17.02 5.66 21.30
C SER A 228 16.25 6.80 20.63
N ARG A 229 16.90 7.97 20.50
CA ARG A 229 16.27 9.21 20.07
C ARG A 229 16.99 9.80 18.86
N VAL A 230 16.24 10.39 17.94
CA VAL A 230 16.81 11.07 16.77
C VAL A 230 16.33 12.51 16.75
N THR A 231 17.25 13.45 16.97
CA THR A 231 16.96 14.89 16.87
C THR A 231 17.23 15.38 15.45
N GLY A 232 16.30 16.15 14.89
CA GLY A 232 16.47 16.79 13.59
C GLY A 232 15.98 18.24 13.56
N ASN A 233 16.26 18.93 12.45
CA ASN A 233 15.62 20.21 12.13
C ASN A 233 14.25 19.98 11.46
N TYR A 234 14.10 18.85 10.77
CA TYR A 234 12.84 18.36 10.19
C TYR A 234 12.60 16.88 10.51
N VAL A 235 11.33 16.50 10.67
CA VAL A 235 10.87 15.10 10.71
C VAL A 235 9.85 14.87 9.60
N LEU A 236 10.06 13.84 8.79
CA LEU A 236 9.19 13.46 7.68
C LEU A 236 8.54 12.11 7.96
N SER A 237 7.21 12.10 8.10
CA SER A 237 6.41 10.87 8.22
C SER A 237 6.08 10.33 6.83
N CYS A 238 6.83 9.32 6.41
CA CYS A 238 6.71 8.59 5.13
C CYS A 238 6.29 7.13 5.36
N SER A 239 5.60 6.85 6.47
CA SER A 239 5.35 5.51 7.02
C SER A 239 4.07 4.83 6.51
N HIS A 240 3.59 5.18 5.32
CA HIS A 240 2.26 4.83 4.80
C HIS A 240 1.14 5.42 5.68
N PHE A 241 0.83 4.83 6.82
CA PHE A 241 0.00 5.45 7.86
C PHE A 241 0.88 6.34 8.75
N PRO A 242 0.50 7.59 9.05
CA PRO A 242 1.33 8.46 9.90
C PRO A 242 1.58 7.84 11.28
N PHE A 243 2.84 7.59 11.64
CA PHE A 243 3.19 7.07 12.97
C PHE A 243 2.93 8.10 14.09
N TYR A 244 2.83 9.37 13.72
CA TYR A 244 2.48 10.47 14.60
C TYR A 244 1.42 11.32 13.92
N GLU A 245 0.32 11.61 14.61
CA GLU A 245 -0.80 12.39 14.06
C GLU A 245 -0.86 13.83 14.58
N GLY A 246 -0.16 14.14 15.67
CA GLY A 246 -0.32 15.41 16.39
C GLY A 246 -1.80 15.71 16.66
N ALA A 247 -2.25 16.92 16.30
CA ALA A 247 -3.66 17.31 16.35
C ALA A 247 -4.41 17.14 15.00
N GLY A 248 -3.81 16.43 14.04
CA GLY A 248 -4.32 16.32 12.66
C GLY A 248 -5.43 15.29 12.45
N LEU A 249 -5.60 14.35 13.40
CA LEU A 249 -6.63 13.29 13.41
C LEU A 249 -6.71 12.50 12.09
N TYR A 250 -5.55 12.10 11.54
CA TYR A 250 -5.45 11.43 10.24
C TYR A 250 -6.14 10.08 10.20
N SER A 251 -6.17 9.37 11.32
CA SER A 251 -6.98 8.16 11.51
C SER A 251 -8.47 8.34 11.16
N THR A 252 -9.01 9.53 11.39
CA THR A 252 -10.43 9.85 11.11
C THR A 252 -10.69 10.34 9.68
N ARG A 253 -9.61 10.50 8.89
CA ARG A 253 -9.62 11.14 7.56
C ARG A 253 -9.21 10.20 6.43
N MET A 254 -8.97 8.94 6.75
CA MET A 254 -8.57 7.92 5.80
C MET A 254 -9.13 6.56 6.18
N HIS A 255 -9.31 5.70 5.19
CA HIS A 255 -9.57 4.28 5.41
C HIS A 255 -8.58 3.42 4.63
N ALA A 256 -8.35 2.20 5.11
CA ALA A 256 -7.45 1.25 4.47
C ALA A 256 -8.22 0.29 3.54
N GLU A 257 -7.67 0.07 2.35
CA GLU A 257 -8.16 -0.93 1.40
C GLU A 257 -7.06 -1.92 1.04
N ARG A 258 -7.43 -3.19 0.90
CA ARG A 258 -6.58 -4.24 0.32
C ARG A 258 -6.88 -4.42 -1.15
N SER A 259 -5.89 -4.85 -1.92
CA SER A 259 -6.03 -5.28 -3.32
C SER A 259 -5.06 -6.41 -3.61
N TYR A 260 -5.44 -7.29 -4.52
CA TYR A 260 -4.75 -8.57 -4.74
C TYR A 260 -4.05 -8.58 -6.09
N VAL A 261 -2.94 -9.30 -6.17
CA VAL A 261 -2.14 -9.47 -7.38
C VAL A 261 -1.75 -10.93 -7.52
N ILE A 262 -1.83 -11.45 -8.75
CA ILE A 262 -1.14 -12.67 -9.17
C ILE A 262 -0.21 -12.34 -10.33
N ALA A 263 0.95 -12.99 -10.36
CA ALA A 263 1.85 -12.99 -11.52
C ALA A 263 1.73 -14.33 -12.24
N ALA A 264 1.27 -14.30 -13.48
CA ALA A 264 1.00 -15.50 -14.25
C ALA A 264 1.77 -15.50 -15.58
N LYS A 265 2.25 -16.67 -15.96
CA LYS A 265 2.72 -16.93 -17.32
C LYS A 265 1.53 -17.19 -18.21
N THR A 266 1.51 -16.56 -19.37
CA THR A 266 0.46 -16.71 -20.37
C THR A 266 1.02 -17.37 -21.62
N LYS A 267 0.15 -18.08 -22.34
CA LYS A 267 0.50 -18.76 -23.59
C LYS A 267 0.87 -17.79 -24.71
N GLU A 268 0.18 -16.65 -24.76
CA GLU A 268 0.47 -15.57 -25.70
C GLU A 268 1.27 -14.47 -25.02
N ASN A 269 2.10 -13.78 -25.82
CA ASN A 269 2.84 -12.61 -25.37
C ASN A 269 1.90 -11.47 -25.01
N TYR A 270 2.29 -10.67 -24.02
CA TYR A 270 1.48 -9.54 -23.60
C TYR A 270 1.49 -8.43 -24.67
N PRO A 271 0.32 -7.87 -25.06
CA PRO A 271 0.25 -6.95 -26.21
C PRO A 271 0.82 -5.54 -25.94
N GLY A 272 1.41 -5.30 -24.76
CA GLY A 272 1.79 -3.97 -24.27
C GLY A 272 0.61 -3.22 -23.65
N GLY A 273 0.86 -2.02 -23.14
CA GLY A 273 -0.11 -1.17 -22.43
C GLY A 273 -0.30 -1.51 -20.94
N MET A 274 -1.02 -0.66 -20.22
CA MET A 274 -1.42 -0.87 -18.83
C MET A 274 -2.92 -0.63 -18.70
N TYR A 275 -3.68 -1.62 -18.27
CA TYR A 275 -5.14 -1.58 -18.33
C TYR A 275 -5.75 -1.64 -16.94
N ILE A 276 -6.88 -0.97 -16.73
CA ILE A 276 -7.73 -1.08 -15.55
C ILE A 276 -9.20 -0.93 -15.94
N SER A 277 -10.10 -1.74 -15.40
CA SER A 277 -11.53 -1.58 -15.63
C SER A 277 -12.07 -0.37 -14.88
N ALA A 278 -13.04 0.34 -15.46
CA ALA A 278 -13.90 1.26 -14.72
C ALA A 278 -14.95 0.52 -13.90
N ASP A 279 -15.38 -0.66 -14.36
CA ASP A 279 -16.35 -1.52 -13.69
C ASP A 279 -15.81 -2.16 -12.40
N GLU A 280 -16.75 -2.58 -11.56
CA GLU A 280 -16.50 -3.42 -10.39
C GLU A 280 -16.92 -4.88 -10.63
N PRO A 281 -16.19 -5.88 -10.10
CA PRO A 281 -14.92 -5.72 -9.38
C PRO A 281 -13.80 -5.27 -10.32
N LYS A 282 -12.89 -4.41 -9.82
CA LYS A 282 -11.74 -3.95 -10.61
C LYS A 282 -10.91 -5.10 -11.17
N ARG A 283 -10.50 -4.95 -12.43
CA ARG A 283 -9.56 -5.82 -13.14
C ARG A 283 -8.50 -4.99 -13.82
N SER A 284 -7.25 -5.28 -13.51
CA SER A 284 -6.10 -4.55 -14.04
C SER A 284 -5.03 -5.52 -14.55
N LEU A 285 -4.44 -5.16 -15.68
CA LEU A 285 -3.43 -5.95 -16.38
C LEU A 285 -2.23 -5.08 -16.73
N ARG A 286 -1.03 -5.63 -16.58
CA ARG A 286 0.19 -5.16 -17.26
C ARG A 286 1.21 -6.29 -17.33
N SER A 287 2.20 -6.18 -18.22
CA SER A 287 3.34 -7.11 -18.24
C SER A 287 4.36 -6.76 -17.17
N ALA A 288 5.16 -7.74 -16.76
CA ALA A 288 6.38 -7.61 -15.99
C ALA A 288 7.40 -8.66 -16.45
N THR A 289 8.70 -8.35 -16.36
CA THR A 289 9.74 -9.35 -16.57
C THR A 289 10.13 -9.94 -15.21
N ILE A 290 10.03 -11.25 -15.06
CA ILE A 290 10.39 -11.95 -13.83
C ILE A 290 11.33 -13.10 -14.20
N ASN A 291 12.55 -13.10 -13.63
CA ASN A 291 13.59 -14.10 -13.94
C ASN A 291 13.90 -14.24 -15.45
N GLY A 292 13.78 -13.16 -16.21
CA GLY A 292 14.00 -13.13 -17.66
C GLY A 292 12.79 -13.56 -18.51
N GLU A 293 11.67 -13.94 -17.89
CA GLU A 293 10.45 -14.30 -18.59
C GLU A 293 9.40 -13.18 -18.53
N GLU A 294 8.70 -12.94 -19.64
CA GLU A 294 7.51 -12.09 -19.63
C GLU A 294 6.35 -12.79 -18.91
N MET A 295 5.83 -12.10 -17.90
CA MET A 295 4.71 -12.48 -17.05
C MET A 295 3.64 -11.38 -17.09
N VAL A 296 2.40 -11.74 -16.78
CA VAL A 296 1.30 -10.79 -16.64
C VAL A 296 0.93 -10.62 -15.18
N LEU A 297 0.93 -9.37 -14.71
CA LEU A 297 0.37 -9.02 -13.41
C LEU A 297 -1.12 -8.78 -13.57
N ILE A 298 -1.91 -9.62 -12.91
CA ILE A 298 -3.38 -9.52 -12.87
C ILE A 298 -3.74 -9.01 -11.47
N THR A 299 -4.35 -7.84 -11.40
CA THR A 299 -4.61 -7.10 -10.16
C THR A 299 -6.08 -6.73 -10.03
N GLY A 300 -6.62 -6.69 -8.81
CA GLY A 300 -8.01 -6.28 -8.59
C GLY A 300 -8.54 -6.68 -7.22
N GLU A 301 -9.85 -6.95 -7.18
CA GLU A 301 -10.54 -7.53 -6.01
C GLU A 301 -10.37 -6.70 -4.73
N SER A 302 -10.54 -5.38 -4.86
CA SER A 302 -10.35 -4.47 -3.72
C SER A 302 -11.47 -4.58 -2.69
N HIS A 303 -11.13 -4.46 -1.41
CA HIS A 303 -12.09 -4.32 -0.31
C HIS A 303 -11.45 -3.56 0.87
N LYS A 304 -12.28 -3.09 1.82
CA LYS A 304 -11.77 -2.50 3.07
C LYS A 304 -11.02 -3.55 3.89
N THR A 305 -9.86 -3.19 4.42
CA THR A 305 -9.04 -4.10 5.24
C THR A 305 -9.85 -4.67 6.40
N GLY A 306 -9.65 -5.96 6.73
CA GLY A 306 -10.33 -6.63 7.85
C GLY A 306 -11.86 -6.78 7.69
N GLN A 307 -12.40 -6.47 6.51
CA GLN A 307 -13.83 -6.54 6.20
C GLN A 307 -14.02 -7.32 4.89
N GLY A 308 -15.18 -7.97 4.74
CA GLY A 308 -15.54 -8.72 3.53
C GLY A 308 -15.66 -10.21 3.80
N GLU A 309 -15.46 -10.99 2.74
CA GLU A 309 -15.51 -12.45 2.78
C GLU A 309 -14.11 -13.06 2.94
N ASP A 310 -14.03 -14.39 2.86
CA ASP A 310 -12.78 -15.14 2.82
C ASP A 310 -11.84 -14.58 1.73
N THR A 311 -10.69 -14.05 2.15
CA THR A 311 -9.77 -13.32 1.28
C THR A 311 -9.09 -14.20 0.24
N THR A 312 -9.08 -15.53 0.43
CA THR A 312 -8.61 -16.50 -0.59
C THR A 312 -9.43 -16.37 -1.88
N LYS A 313 -10.72 -16.06 -1.76
CA LYS A 313 -11.63 -15.92 -2.92
C LYS A 313 -11.21 -14.80 -3.86
N HIS A 314 -10.55 -13.76 -3.36
CA HIS A 314 -10.04 -12.68 -4.20
C HIS A 314 -8.92 -13.19 -5.12
N TYR A 315 -7.97 -13.98 -4.61
CA TYR A 315 -6.95 -14.61 -5.46
C TYR A 315 -7.57 -15.59 -6.46
N GLU A 316 -8.56 -16.38 -6.03
CA GLU A 316 -9.28 -17.32 -6.91
C GLU A 316 -10.02 -16.58 -8.04
N ALA A 317 -10.65 -15.45 -7.75
CA ALA A 317 -11.32 -14.61 -8.74
C ALA A 317 -10.34 -14.05 -9.78
N LEU A 318 -9.14 -13.64 -9.38
CA LEU A 318 -8.09 -13.20 -10.31
C LEU A 318 -7.57 -14.37 -11.16
N LYS A 319 -7.38 -15.56 -10.56
CA LYS A 319 -7.00 -16.78 -11.29
C LYS A 319 -8.06 -17.14 -12.33
N MET A 320 -9.34 -17.14 -11.96
CA MET A 320 -10.44 -17.43 -12.88
C MET A 320 -10.49 -16.44 -14.04
N PHE A 321 -10.35 -15.15 -13.75
CA PHE A 321 -10.27 -14.11 -14.78
C PHE A 321 -9.09 -14.33 -15.73
N GLY A 322 -7.89 -14.59 -15.19
CA GLY A 322 -6.70 -14.88 -15.99
C GLY A 322 -6.84 -16.11 -16.88
N ARG A 323 -7.45 -17.20 -16.37
CA ARG A 323 -7.72 -18.43 -17.14
C ARG A 323 -8.66 -18.18 -18.32
N GLN A 324 -9.73 -17.43 -18.10
CA GLN A 324 -10.72 -17.15 -19.13
C GLN A 324 -10.19 -16.21 -20.21
N LEU A 325 -9.34 -15.25 -19.82
CA LEU A 325 -8.90 -14.19 -20.70
C LEU A 325 -7.59 -14.48 -21.44
N LEU A 326 -6.61 -15.06 -20.75
CA LEU A 326 -5.21 -15.06 -21.16
C LEU A 326 -4.61 -16.47 -21.33
N GLU A 327 -5.41 -17.53 -21.16
CA GLU A 327 -4.94 -18.93 -21.17
C GLU A 327 -3.68 -19.13 -20.30
N ILE A 328 -3.77 -18.84 -19.00
CA ILE A 328 -2.62 -18.95 -18.08
C ILE A 328 -2.01 -20.36 -18.08
N GLU A 329 -0.69 -20.42 -18.21
CA GLU A 329 0.08 -21.66 -18.16
C GLU A 329 0.40 -22.02 -16.71
N HIS A 330 0.92 -21.07 -15.95
CA HIS A 330 1.21 -21.22 -14.52
C HIS A 330 1.17 -19.89 -13.76
N ILE A 331 1.03 -19.96 -12.44
CA ILE A 331 1.05 -18.79 -11.54
C ILE A 331 2.25 -18.93 -10.61
N SER A 332 3.22 -18.01 -10.72
CA SER A 332 4.47 -18.09 -9.94
C SER A 332 4.38 -17.35 -8.61
N TYR A 333 3.62 -16.26 -8.56
CA TYR A 333 3.52 -15.41 -7.38
C TYR A 333 2.09 -14.95 -7.14
N ARG A 334 1.77 -14.74 -5.87
CA ARG A 334 0.57 -14.05 -5.43
C ARG A 334 0.92 -13.18 -4.23
N TRP A 335 0.40 -11.97 -4.19
CA TRP A 335 0.57 -11.08 -3.05
C TRP A 335 -0.55 -10.04 -3.03
N SER A 336 -0.54 -9.20 -2.03
CA SER A 336 -1.58 -8.21 -1.80
C SER A 336 -0.94 -6.93 -1.29
N ALA A 337 -1.55 -5.81 -1.64
CA ALA A 337 -1.14 -4.49 -1.22
C ALA A 337 -2.22 -3.86 -0.34
N GLN A 338 -1.80 -2.97 0.54
CA GLN A 338 -2.69 -2.10 1.29
C GLN A 338 -2.45 -0.65 0.92
N ASP A 339 -3.53 0.10 0.79
CA ASP A 339 -3.51 1.52 0.45
C ASP A 339 -4.44 2.32 1.36
N LEU A 340 -4.00 3.53 1.68
CA LEU A 340 -4.81 4.51 2.39
C LEU A 340 -5.53 5.42 1.40
N ILE A 341 -6.84 5.56 1.61
CA ILE A 341 -7.73 6.36 0.80
C ILE A 341 -8.13 7.60 1.60
N THR A 342 -7.82 8.79 1.10
CA THR A 342 -8.29 10.04 1.71
C THR A 342 -9.73 10.34 1.33
N LEU A 343 -10.42 11.13 2.16
CA LEU A 343 -11.83 11.49 1.93
C LEU A 343 -12.09 12.22 0.61
N ASP A 344 -11.10 12.98 0.12
CA ASP A 344 -11.17 13.77 -1.11
C ASP A 344 -10.36 13.15 -2.26
N LYS A 345 -9.80 11.95 -2.07
CA LYS A 345 -8.96 11.20 -3.03
C LYS A 345 -7.64 11.90 -3.41
N ILE A 346 -7.32 13.03 -2.78
CA ILE A 346 -6.04 13.73 -2.94
C ILE A 346 -5.13 13.32 -1.76
N PRO A 347 -3.86 12.96 -1.97
CA PRO A 347 -2.89 12.74 -0.91
C PRO A 347 -2.76 13.88 0.10
N TYR A 348 -2.40 13.57 1.35
CA TYR A 348 -1.95 14.57 2.32
C TYR A 348 -0.44 14.68 2.26
N ILE A 349 0.10 15.81 1.79
CA ILE A 349 1.55 16.06 1.69
C ILE A 349 1.87 17.49 2.14
N GLY A 350 2.70 17.63 3.17
CA GLY A 350 3.13 18.92 3.71
C GLY A 350 3.17 18.91 5.23
N GLU A 351 3.03 20.09 5.85
CA GLU A 351 3.07 20.23 7.31
C GLU A 351 1.92 19.46 7.97
N ILE A 352 2.24 18.70 9.02
CA ILE A 352 1.27 17.86 9.73
C ILE A 352 0.11 18.68 10.31
N THR A 353 0.41 19.90 10.76
CA THR A 353 -0.56 20.89 11.23
C THR A 353 -0.03 22.28 10.91
N SER A 354 -0.91 23.29 10.93
CA SER A 354 -0.53 24.67 10.60
C SER A 354 0.46 25.32 11.59
N ASN A 355 0.67 24.72 12.75
CA ASN A 355 1.57 25.19 13.81
C ASN A 355 2.82 24.32 13.98
N GLN A 356 2.99 23.25 13.20
CA GLN A 356 4.17 22.37 13.24
C GLN A 356 4.86 22.35 11.88
N ASN A 357 5.60 23.42 11.58
CA ASN A 357 6.18 23.64 10.24
C ASN A 357 7.35 22.70 9.90
N ASN A 358 7.93 22.04 10.89
CA ASN A 358 9.08 21.14 10.76
C ASN A 358 8.73 19.67 10.95
N VAL A 359 7.44 19.33 11.08
CA VAL A 359 6.94 17.95 11.02
C VAL A 359 6.07 17.84 9.78
N LEU A 360 6.57 17.11 8.78
CA LEU A 360 5.89 16.94 7.50
C LEU A 360 5.36 15.51 7.37
N ILE A 361 4.27 15.33 6.65
CA ILE A 361 3.67 14.02 6.38
C ILE A 361 3.46 13.81 4.89
N ALA A 362 3.47 12.56 4.45
CA ALA A 362 3.04 12.17 3.12
C ALA A 362 2.29 10.82 3.21
N THR A 363 0.99 10.83 2.92
CA THR A 363 0.12 9.66 3.08
C THR A 363 -1.10 9.74 2.14
N GLY A 364 -1.87 8.65 2.08
CA GLY A 364 -3.17 8.64 1.42
C GLY A 364 -3.10 8.62 -0.12
N TYR A 365 -2.19 7.83 -0.68
CA TYR A 365 -1.91 7.83 -2.13
C TYR A 365 -2.96 7.12 -2.99
N ARG A 366 -3.98 6.50 -2.39
CA ARG A 366 -5.07 5.83 -3.09
C ARG A 366 -4.57 4.87 -4.19
N LYS A 367 -3.68 3.92 -3.88
CA LYS A 367 -3.13 2.93 -4.85
C LYS A 367 -2.12 3.50 -5.85
N TRP A 368 -1.97 4.82 -5.93
CA TRP A 368 -1.12 5.51 -6.90
C TRP A 368 0.18 6.04 -6.27
N GLY A 369 0.81 5.22 -5.44
CA GLY A 369 1.99 5.61 -4.66
C GLY A 369 3.27 5.80 -5.48
N MET A 370 3.37 5.26 -6.70
CA MET A 370 4.60 5.36 -7.51
C MET A 370 4.88 6.81 -7.95
N THR A 371 3.87 7.48 -8.50
CA THR A 371 3.96 8.89 -8.89
C THR A 371 3.76 9.83 -7.70
N ASN A 372 2.76 9.58 -6.83
CA ASN A 372 2.52 10.44 -5.68
C ASN A 372 3.63 10.39 -4.63
N GLY A 373 4.32 9.26 -4.45
CA GLY A 373 5.45 9.15 -3.52
C GLY A 373 6.65 9.97 -3.99
N THR A 374 6.94 9.95 -5.29
CA THR A 374 7.95 10.81 -5.91
C THR A 374 7.55 12.29 -5.85
N ALA A 375 6.29 12.61 -6.17
CA ALA A 375 5.75 13.97 -6.03
C ALA A 375 5.90 14.50 -4.60
N ALA A 376 5.61 13.67 -3.60
CA ALA A 376 5.78 14.02 -2.21
C ALA A 376 7.24 14.32 -1.85
N ALA A 377 8.18 13.50 -2.34
CA ALA A 377 9.60 13.70 -2.12
C ALA A 377 10.13 15.01 -2.74
N LEU A 378 9.70 15.33 -3.96
CA LEU A 378 10.04 16.60 -4.62
C LEU A 378 9.48 17.80 -3.83
N LEU A 379 8.24 17.70 -3.35
CA LEU A 379 7.63 18.74 -2.53
C LEU A 379 8.34 18.91 -1.18
N PHE A 380 8.74 17.82 -0.52
CA PHE A 380 9.51 17.88 0.73
C PHE A 380 10.87 18.55 0.56
N ARG A 381 11.63 18.18 -0.49
CA ARG A 381 12.88 18.86 -0.82
C ARG A 381 12.66 20.37 -0.96
N ASP A 382 11.62 20.77 -1.67
CA ASP A 382 11.36 22.20 -1.91
C ASP A 382 10.94 22.94 -0.63
N ILE A 383 10.12 22.32 0.22
CA ILE A 383 9.76 22.87 1.54
C ILE A 383 11.01 23.07 2.41
N ILE A 384 11.86 22.05 2.51
CA ILE A 384 13.07 22.06 3.36
C ILE A 384 14.12 23.06 2.85
N THR A 385 14.25 23.19 1.52
CA THR A 385 15.20 24.14 0.90
C THR A 385 14.63 25.55 0.72
N GLY A 386 13.39 25.81 1.16
CA GLY A 386 12.74 27.12 1.04
C GLY A 386 12.37 27.51 -0.39
N LYS A 387 12.31 26.56 -1.33
CA LYS A 387 11.91 26.79 -2.72
C LYS A 387 10.38 26.83 -2.84
N GLN A 388 9.87 27.77 -3.63
CA GLN A 388 8.43 27.84 -3.93
C GLN A 388 8.01 26.67 -4.80
N ASN A 389 6.88 26.04 -4.46
CA ASN A 389 6.34 24.92 -5.22
C ASN A 389 4.83 25.10 -5.44
N LYS A 390 4.41 25.13 -6.70
CA LYS A 390 3.01 25.37 -7.10
C LYS A 390 2.03 24.28 -6.64
N TYR A 391 2.52 23.09 -6.29
CA TYR A 391 1.71 21.96 -5.84
C TYR A 391 1.47 21.94 -4.33
N ARG A 392 2.16 22.78 -3.55
CA ARG A 392 2.06 22.77 -2.08
C ARG A 392 0.63 22.96 -1.58
N ASN A 393 -0.12 23.89 -2.17
CA ASN A 393 -1.50 24.18 -1.76
C ASN A 393 -2.48 23.04 -2.11
N LEU A 394 -2.24 22.34 -3.22
CA LEU A 394 -3.07 21.19 -3.62
C LEU A 394 -3.02 20.08 -2.56
N TYR A 395 -1.82 19.78 -2.04
CA TYR A 395 -1.62 18.64 -1.14
C TYR A 395 -1.63 18.99 0.35
N LYS A 396 -1.63 20.27 0.72
CA LYS A 396 -1.51 20.69 2.11
C LYS A 396 -2.50 19.94 3.02
N PRO A 397 -2.07 19.31 4.12
CA PRO A 397 -2.97 18.52 4.97
C PRO A 397 -4.07 19.32 5.67
N SER A 398 -3.84 20.62 5.87
CA SER A 398 -4.84 21.55 6.42
C SER A 398 -5.88 22.00 5.40
N ARG A 399 -5.85 21.52 4.15
CA ARG A 399 -6.84 21.89 3.15
C ARG A 399 -8.21 21.41 3.61
N PHE A 400 -9.19 22.31 3.50
CA PHE A 400 -10.57 22.01 3.77
C PHE A 400 -11.35 22.32 2.50
N HIS A 401 -11.76 21.27 1.79
CA HIS A 401 -12.70 21.42 0.68
C HIS A 401 -14.10 21.23 1.26
N MET A 402 -14.93 22.26 1.15
CA MET A 402 -16.34 22.21 1.50
C MET A 402 -17.03 21.26 0.51
N ASN A 403 -17.17 19.98 0.89
CA ASN A 403 -17.49 18.87 -0.02
C ASN A 403 -18.36 17.81 0.71
N PRO A 404 -19.21 17.02 0.03
CA PRO A 404 -19.83 15.79 0.54
C PRO A 404 -18.92 14.81 1.31
N SER A 405 -17.60 15.01 1.34
CA SER A 405 -16.65 14.34 2.22
C SER A 405 -17.00 14.39 3.71
N LEU A 406 -17.83 15.34 4.17
CA LEU A 406 -18.41 15.32 5.53
C LEU A 406 -19.29 14.08 5.79
N LYS A 407 -20.04 13.62 4.78
CA LYS A 407 -20.78 12.36 4.88
C LYS A 407 -19.82 11.18 4.97
N ASN A 408 -18.76 11.17 4.15
CA ASN A 408 -17.74 10.13 4.19
C ASN A 408 -17.01 10.11 5.54
N PHE A 409 -16.67 11.28 6.10
CA PHE A 409 -16.11 11.41 7.44
C PHE A 409 -17.01 10.75 8.50
N LEU A 410 -18.32 11.04 8.49
CA LEU A 410 -19.26 10.41 9.42
C LEU A 410 -19.37 8.90 9.19
N VAL A 411 -19.38 8.44 7.93
CA VAL A 411 -19.46 7.02 7.57
C VAL A 411 -18.23 6.25 8.01
N GLU A 412 -17.02 6.77 7.77
CA GLU A 412 -15.77 6.11 8.17
C GLU A 412 -15.66 6.04 9.69
N ASN A 413 -15.94 7.13 10.41
CA ASN A 413 -15.91 7.11 11.88
C ASN A 413 -17.02 6.22 12.47
N ALA A 414 -18.21 6.19 11.87
CA ALA A 414 -19.26 5.26 12.29
C ALA A 414 -18.89 3.80 12.03
N ASN A 415 -18.17 3.51 10.93
CA ASN A 415 -17.65 2.18 10.63
C ASN A 415 -16.68 1.73 11.75
N VAL A 416 -15.74 2.58 12.17
CA VAL A 416 -14.83 2.31 13.30
C VAL A 416 -15.59 2.00 14.59
N VAL A 417 -16.55 2.86 14.97
CA VAL A 417 -17.39 2.64 16.19
C VAL A 417 -18.16 1.33 16.09
N ASN A 418 -18.73 1.03 14.93
CA ASN A 418 -19.43 -0.22 14.69
C ASN A 418 -18.51 -1.43 14.87
N HIS A 419 -17.26 -1.39 14.36
CA HIS A 419 -16.31 -2.50 14.54
C HIS A 419 -15.80 -2.63 15.98
N LEU A 420 -15.63 -1.53 16.71
CA LEU A 420 -15.31 -1.54 18.15
C LEU A 420 -16.38 -2.26 18.99
N ILE A 421 -17.67 -2.10 18.62
CA ILE A 421 -18.80 -2.69 19.36
C ILE A 421 -19.16 -4.08 18.81
N LYS A 422 -19.39 -4.20 17.50
CA LYS A 422 -19.86 -5.42 16.85
C LYS A 422 -18.82 -6.54 16.88
N GLY A 423 -17.53 -6.23 16.74
CA GLY A 423 -16.47 -7.25 16.83
C GLY A 423 -16.54 -8.02 18.15
N LYS A 424 -16.79 -7.28 19.24
CA LYS A 424 -16.94 -7.85 20.59
C LYS A 424 -18.20 -8.70 20.75
N LEU A 425 -19.22 -8.51 19.90
CA LEU A 425 -20.49 -9.26 19.92
C LEU A 425 -20.62 -10.32 18.82
N GLY A 426 -19.67 -10.43 17.88
CA GLY A 426 -19.72 -11.36 16.76
C GLY A 426 -19.67 -12.85 17.15
N THR A 427 -20.17 -13.72 16.27
CA THR A 427 -20.17 -15.18 16.41
C THR A 427 -18.74 -15.73 16.28
N ALA A 428 -18.29 -16.49 17.28
CA ALA A 428 -17.04 -17.24 17.26
C ALA A 428 -17.34 -18.72 16.95
N HIS A 429 -16.37 -19.44 16.37
CA HIS A 429 -16.44 -20.89 16.28
C HIS A 429 -16.46 -21.52 17.67
N GLN A 430 -17.12 -22.68 17.82
CA GLN A 430 -17.40 -23.26 19.14
C GLN A 430 -16.14 -23.75 19.87
N GLY A 431 -15.03 -24.04 19.17
CA GLY A 431 -13.74 -24.31 19.80
C GLY A 431 -12.58 -24.52 18.82
N ILE A 432 -11.38 -24.74 19.37
CA ILE A 432 -10.14 -24.99 18.60
C ILE A 432 -10.17 -26.34 17.85
N SER A 433 -10.95 -27.30 18.35
CA SER A 433 -11.11 -28.64 17.76
C SER A 433 -11.63 -28.61 16.32
N ASP A 434 -12.34 -27.55 15.96
CA ASP A 434 -13.04 -27.44 14.68
C ASP A 434 -12.13 -26.92 13.55
N LEU A 435 -10.93 -26.42 13.88
CA LEU A 435 -9.99 -25.90 12.89
C LEU A 435 -9.30 -27.06 12.14
N SER A 436 -9.32 -27.01 10.82
CA SER A 436 -8.48 -27.85 9.96
C SER A 436 -7.04 -27.34 9.93
N ASN A 437 -6.11 -28.14 9.41
CA ASN A 437 -4.77 -27.62 9.14
C ASN A 437 -4.84 -26.53 8.07
N ASP A 438 -4.01 -25.50 8.22
CA ASP A 438 -4.01 -24.27 7.42
C ASP A 438 -5.29 -23.43 7.53
N GLU A 439 -6.02 -23.56 8.64
CA GLU A 439 -7.24 -22.81 8.92
C GLU A 439 -7.04 -21.88 10.13
N GLY A 440 -7.60 -20.67 10.05
CA GLY A 440 -7.64 -19.73 11.15
C GLY A 440 -9.03 -19.15 11.34
N ALA A 441 -9.39 -18.90 12.60
CA ALA A 441 -10.67 -18.31 12.96
C ALA A 441 -10.63 -17.65 14.34
N VAL A 442 -11.65 -16.83 14.60
CA VAL A 442 -11.95 -16.38 15.96
C VAL A 442 -12.66 -17.51 16.70
N VAL A 443 -12.07 -17.94 17.82
CA VAL A 443 -12.54 -19.03 18.68
C VAL A 443 -12.79 -18.52 20.10
N ILE A 444 -13.47 -19.32 20.92
CA ILE A 444 -13.63 -19.06 22.36
C ILE A 444 -12.71 -20.02 23.13
N ILE A 445 -11.86 -19.47 23.99
CA ILE A 445 -10.97 -20.19 24.92
C ILE A 445 -11.18 -19.60 26.30
N ASP A 446 -11.57 -20.43 27.27
CA ASP A 446 -11.88 -20.02 28.66
C ASP A 446 -12.83 -18.81 28.77
N GLY A 447 -13.85 -18.79 27.90
CA GLY A 447 -14.83 -17.70 27.83
C GLY A 447 -14.31 -16.40 27.18
N HIS A 448 -13.07 -16.38 26.69
CA HIS A 448 -12.46 -15.25 26.01
C HIS A 448 -12.35 -15.50 24.50
N LYS A 449 -12.63 -14.45 23.71
CA LYS A 449 -12.39 -14.47 22.26
C LYS A 449 -10.91 -14.44 21.99
N LYS A 450 -10.44 -15.36 21.15
CA LYS A 450 -9.05 -15.48 20.72
C LYS A 450 -8.99 -15.75 19.22
N GLY A 451 -7.89 -15.35 18.61
CA GLY A 451 -7.57 -15.71 17.24
C GLY A 451 -6.73 -16.97 17.29
N ALA A 452 -7.17 -18.02 16.63
CA ALA A 452 -6.43 -19.26 16.52
C ALA A 452 -6.17 -19.58 15.06
N TYR A 453 -4.92 -19.89 14.73
CA TYR A 453 -4.50 -20.43 13.44
C TYR A 453 -3.82 -21.78 13.65
N LYS A 454 -4.26 -22.81 12.95
CA LYS A 454 -3.62 -24.13 12.93
C LYS A 454 -2.78 -24.23 11.67
N ASP A 455 -1.46 -24.29 11.82
CA ASP A 455 -0.56 -24.35 10.67
C ASP A 455 -0.65 -25.69 9.91
N THR A 456 0.09 -25.78 8.81
CA THR A 456 0.11 -26.97 7.94
C THR A 456 0.59 -28.23 8.64
N GLN A 457 1.35 -28.10 9.73
CA GLN A 457 1.85 -29.19 10.57
C GLN A 457 0.91 -29.52 11.74
N GLY A 458 -0.21 -28.81 11.86
CA GLY A 458 -1.19 -28.97 12.93
C GLY A 458 -0.84 -28.22 14.22
N LYS A 459 0.22 -27.41 14.24
CA LYS A 459 0.57 -26.60 15.41
C LYS A 459 -0.34 -25.37 15.49
N LEU A 460 -0.84 -25.10 16.68
CA LEU A 460 -1.71 -23.97 16.97
C LEU A 460 -0.90 -22.73 17.34
N HIS A 461 -1.32 -21.59 16.78
CA HIS A 461 -0.83 -20.25 17.08
C HIS A 461 -2.02 -19.43 17.57
N ILE A 462 -1.94 -18.93 18.81
CA ILE A 462 -3.06 -18.26 19.46
C ILE A 462 -2.66 -16.85 19.89
N VAL A 463 -3.50 -15.89 19.51
CA VAL A 463 -3.31 -14.47 19.81
C VAL A 463 -4.60 -13.87 20.37
N ASP A 464 -4.45 -12.77 21.09
CA ASP A 464 -5.57 -11.88 21.39
C ASP A 464 -6.04 -11.18 20.11
N THR A 465 -7.36 -11.11 19.90
CA THR A 465 -7.94 -10.44 18.73
C THR A 465 -8.02 -8.92 18.90
N THR A 466 -7.71 -8.40 20.09
CA THR A 466 -7.73 -6.97 20.35
C THR A 466 -6.54 -6.28 19.70
N CYS A 467 -6.80 -5.49 18.66
CA CYS A 467 -5.79 -4.67 18.00
C CYS A 467 -5.12 -3.72 19.00
N THR A 468 -3.79 -3.74 19.05
CA THR A 468 -2.97 -2.91 19.95
C THR A 468 -2.91 -1.42 19.59
N HIS A 469 -3.54 -1.00 18.49
CA HIS A 469 -3.67 0.40 18.12
C HIS A 469 -4.75 1.10 18.96
N ILE A 470 -6.03 0.75 18.74
CA ILE A 470 -7.18 1.37 19.43
C ILE A 470 -8.20 0.36 19.98
N GLY A 471 -7.89 -0.94 19.97
CA GLY A 471 -8.71 -1.97 20.60
C GLY A 471 -9.86 -2.53 19.76
N CYS A 472 -9.84 -2.35 18.44
CA CYS A 472 -10.77 -3.05 17.54
C CYS A 472 -10.43 -4.54 17.44
N GLU A 473 -11.44 -5.39 17.22
CA GLU A 473 -11.20 -6.81 16.97
C GLU A 473 -10.66 -7.02 15.56
N VAL A 474 -9.53 -7.72 15.44
CA VAL A 474 -8.94 -8.13 14.17
C VAL A 474 -9.71 -9.30 13.55
N ALA A 475 -9.71 -9.38 12.23
CA ALA A 475 -10.32 -10.46 11.47
C ALA A 475 -9.25 -11.36 10.83
N TRP A 476 -9.55 -12.65 10.68
CA TRP A 476 -8.66 -13.58 9.99
C TRP A 476 -8.66 -13.29 8.48
N ASN A 477 -7.48 -13.09 7.92
CA ASN A 477 -7.21 -13.02 6.49
C ASN A 477 -6.52 -14.33 6.08
N SER A 478 -7.33 -15.26 5.59
CA SER A 478 -6.95 -16.58 5.08
C SER A 478 -6.00 -16.52 3.89
N GLY A 479 -6.22 -15.58 2.97
CA GLY A 479 -5.39 -15.37 1.79
C GLY A 479 -3.92 -15.12 2.14
N ASP A 480 -3.64 -14.30 3.15
CA ASP A 480 -2.26 -13.96 3.54
C ASP A 480 -1.81 -14.58 4.87
N ARG A 481 -2.67 -15.37 5.53
CA ARG A 481 -2.47 -15.91 6.88
C ARG A 481 -2.08 -14.83 7.90
N SER A 482 -2.93 -13.81 7.99
CA SER A 482 -2.70 -12.65 8.83
C SER A 482 -3.96 -12.25 9.60
N TRP A 483 -3.77 -11.42 10.62
CA TRP A 483 -4.85 -10.78 11.36
C TRP A 483 -4.94 -9.32 10.96
N ASP A 484 -6.07 -8.91 10.40
CA ASP A 484 -6.28 -7.59 9.82
C ASP A 484 -7.30 -6.79 10.61
N CYS A 485 -6.93 -5.59 11.05
CA CYS A 485 -7.80 -4.69 11.82
C CYS A 485 -8.72 -3.88 10.89
N PRO A 486 -10.05 -3.97 11.06
CA PRO A 486 -11.01 -3.29 10.18
C PRO A 486 -11.11 -1.78 10.36
N CYS A 487 -10.52 -1.23 11.42
CA CYS A 487 -10.67 0.19 11.76
C CYS A 487 -9.68 1.08 11.00
N HIS A 488 -8.38 0.85 11.17
CA HIS A 488 -7.33 1.69 10.56
C HIS A 488 -6.30 0.87 9.77
N GLY A 489 -6.58 -0.41 9.53
CA GLY A 489 -5.78 -1.25 8.65
C GLY A 489 -4.49 -1.82 9.26
N SER A 490 -4.34 -1.83 10.60
CA SER A 490 -3.21 -2.54 11.21
C SER A 490 -3.24 -4.03 10.87
N ARG A 491 -2.08 -4.60 10.58
CA ARG A 491 -1.95 -6.02 10.22
C ARG A 491 -0.91 -6.71 11.07
N PHE A 492 -1.20 -7.96 11.39
CA PHE A 492 -0.33 -8.81 12.21
C PHE A 492 -0.14 -10.17 11.55
N SER A 493 1.02 -10.78 11.75
CA SER A 493 1.25 -12.18 11.38
C SER A 493 0.30 -13.10 12.15
N TYR A 494 0.15 -14.34 11.70
CA TYR A 494 -0.61 -15.34 12.45
C TYR A 494 -0.08 -15.58 13.88
N THR A 495 1.20 -15.26 14.15
CA THR A 495 1.83 -15.28 15.47
C THR A 495 1.76 -13.95 16.23
N GLY A 496 1.21 -12.89 15.62
CA GLY A 496 0.91 -11.62 16.29
C GLY A 496 1.95 -10.51 16.10
N GLU A 497 3.08 -10.76 15.45
CA GLU A 497 4.04 -9.69 15.10
C GLU A 497 3.40 -8.67 14.14
N VAL A 498 3.74 -7.39 14.31
CA VAL A 498 3.23 -6.32 13.43
C VAL A 498 3.80 -6.51 12.02
N ILE A 499 2.91 -6.63 11.03
CA ILE A 499 3.24 -6.58 9.60
C ILE A 499 3.14 -5.14 9.10
N GLU A 500 2.05 -4.46 9.45
CA GLU A 500 1.74 -3.13 8.96
C GLU A 500 1.05 -2.29 10.04
N GLY A 501 1.47 -1.03 10.18
CA GLY A 501 0.90 -0.08 11.14
C GLY A 501 -0.55 0.30 10.81
N PRO A 502 -1.21 1.13 11.64
CA PRO A 502 -0.62 1.96 12.70
C PRO A 502 -0.23 1.29 14.02
N ALA A 503 -0.59 0.03 14.27
CA ALA A 503 -0.17 -0.65 15.49
C ALA A 503 1.37 -0.72 15.60
N GLU A 504 1.91 -0.33 16.76
CA GLU A 504 3.37 -0.32 17.02
C GLU A 504 3.83 -1.55 17.83
N LYS A 505 2.86 -2.28 18.39
CA LYS A 505 3.08 -3.42 19.29
C LYS A 505 2.41 -4.67 18.73
N PRO A 506 3.03 -5.85 18.89
CA PRO A 506 2.42 -7.10 18.47
C PRO A 506 1.12 -7.39 19.23
N LEU A 507 0.24 -8.22 18.67
CA LEU A 507 -0.87 -8.81 19.41
C LEU A 507 -0.33 -9.63 20.60
N GLN A 508 -1.08 -9.66 21.69
CA GLN A 508 -0.70 -10.45 22.85
C GLN A 508 -0.79 -11.93 22.49
N LYS A 509 0.32 -12.67 22.69
CA LYS A 509 0.33 -14.12 22.54
C LYS A 509 -0.39 -14.75 23.72
N TYR A 510 -1.09 -15.85 23.45
CA TYR A 510 -1.71 -16.66 24.47
C TYR A 510 -1.09 -18.05 24.41
N ASP A 511 -0.39 -18.43 25.48
CA ASP A 511 0.15 -19.79 25.60
C ASP A 511 -1.01 -20.70 25.99
N TYR A 512 -1.59 -21.38 25.00
CA TYR A 512 -2.45 -22.52 25.24
C TYR A 512 -1.59 -23.77 25.08
N THR A 513 -1.29 -24.44 26.18
CA THR A 513 -0.57 -25.72 26.08
C THR A 513 -1.59 -26.83 25.94
N MET A 514 -1.40 -27.76 24.99
CA MET A 514 -2.29 -28.93 24.88
C MET A 514 -2.34 -29.80 26.15
N LEU A 515 -1.39 -29.61 27.09
CA LEU A 515 -1.42 -30.21 28.42
C LEU A 515 -2.57 -29.69 29.28
N ASP A 516 -3.04 -28.47 29.05
CA ASP A 516 -4.18 -27.89 29.77
C ASP A 516 -5.49 -28.67 29.49
N ASN A 517 -5.58 -29.42 28.37
CA ASN A 517 -6.69 -30.33 28.08
C ASN A 517 -6.56 -31.75 28.66
N LEU A 518 -5.39 -32.14 29.17
CA LEU A 518 -5.17 -33.47 29.77
C LEU A 518 -5.12 -33.42 31.30
N THR A 519 -4.99 -32.23 31.90
CA THR A 519 -4.94 -32.04 33.35
C THR A 519 -5.95 -31.02 33.88
N SER A 520 -6.80 -30.45 33.02
CA SER A 520 -7.93 -29.63 33.47
C SER A 520 -8.90 -30.53 34.24
N GLU A 521 -9.40 -30.04 35.38
CA GLU A 521 -10.43 -30.73 36.18
C GLU A 521 -11.72 -30.99 35.38
N ASP A 522 -11.88 -30.36 34.20
CA ASP A 522 -12.98 -30.55 33.26
C ASP A 522 -12.66 -31.47 32.07
N SER A 523 -11.44 -32.01 31.96
CA SER A 523 -11.12 -33.04 30.95
C SER A 523 -11.63 -34.38 31.45
N GLY A 524 -12.75 -34.87 30.92
CA GLY A 524 -13.42 -36.10 31.35
C GLY A 524 -12.62 -37.40 31.14
N TYR A 525 -11.49 -37.55 31.82
CA TYR A 525 -10.74 -38.79 32.06
C TYR A 525 -10.35 -38.91 33.53
#